data_AF-A0A838JQV1-F1
#
_entry.id   AF-A0A838JQV1-F1
#
_cell.length_a   1.000
_cell.length_b   1.000
_cell.length_c   1.000
_cell.angle_alpha   90.00
_cell.angle_beta   90.00
_cell.angle_gamma   90.00
#
_symmetry.space_group_name_H-M   'P 1'
#
loop_
_entity.id
_entity.type
_entity.pdbx_description
1 polymer ?
#
loop_
_entity_poly.entity_id
_entity_poly.type
_entity_poly.pdbx_seq_one_letter_code
_entity_poly.pdbx_strand_id
1 'polypeptide(L)'
;VRDRISELSERVSTAPQGSEKKRLARDLEALETHLTDLEAFARTLSEVTSRKSSEGETVGWRPELDDGVLLNLAPLHTLMPAWSAEPRKAWDSLTSGSYDWSHTAMRYWPERVTEACRNNKSYAIAHGLLEEYAGGS
;
A
#
# COMPACT_ATOMS: atom_id res chain seq x y z
N VAL A 1 -5.09 3.85 -23.95
CA VAL A 1 -6.31 3.09 -23.57
C VAL A 1 -7.57 3.91 -23.78
N ARG A 2 -7.69 5.13 -23.21
CA ARG A 2 -8.85 6.00 -23.41
C ARG A 2 -9.15 6.31 -24.89
N ASP A 3 -8.15 6.62 -25.69
CA ASP A 3 -8.33 6.84 -27.14
C ASP A 3 -8.88 5.60 -27.86
N ARG A 4 -8.43 4.41 -27.45
CA ARG A 4 -8.88 3.12 -27.98
C ARG A 4 -10.34 2.83 -27.61
N ILE A 5 -10.76 3.19 -26.39
CA ILE A 5 -12.15 3.11 -25.95
C ILE A 5 -13.01 4.07 -26.76
N SER A 6 -12.54 5.31 -26.98
CA SER A 6 -13.23 6.30 -27.81
C SER A 6 -13.42 5.80 -29.25
N GLU A 7 -12.36 5.31 -29.88
CA GLU A 7 -12.40 4.73 -31.23
C GLU A 7 -13.37 3.54 -31.31
N LEU A 8 -13.32 2.63 -30.32
CA LEU A 8 -14.17 1.45 -30.32
C LEU A 8 -15.64 1.78 -30.04
N SER A 9 -15.90 2.77 -29.17
CA SER A 9 -17.25 3.30 -28.91
C SER A 9 -17.86 3.90 -30.17
N GLU A 10 -17.08 4.68 -30.93
CA GLU A 10 -17.50 5.21 -32.23
C GLU A 10 -17.83 4.07 -33.22
N ARG A 11 -16.98 3.04 -33.28
CA ARG A 11 -17.21 1.84 -34.12
C ARG A 11 -18.46 1.05 -33.69
N VAL A 12 -18.74 0.92 -32.40
CA VAL A 12 -19.98 0.29 -31.90
C VAL A 12 -21.20 1.10 -32.32
N SER A 13 -21.11 2.43 -32.28
CA SER A 13 -22.21 3.33 -32.63
C SER A 13 -22.59 3.23 -34.11
N THR A 14 -21.59 3.12 -34.99
CA THR A 14 -21.76 3.08 -36.46
C THR A 14 -21.99 1.67 -37.01
N ALA A 15 -21.67 0.61 -36.25
CA ALA A 15 -21.86 -0.77 -36.69
C ALA A 15 -23.35 -1.14 -36.85
N PRO A 16 -23.70 -1.88 -37.93
CA PRO A 16 -25.05 -2.41 -38.13
C PRO A 16 -25.41 -3.47 -37.08
N GLN A 17 -26.70 -3.68 -36.85
CA GLN A 17 -27.17 -4.70 -35.91
C GLN A 17 -26.71 -6.09 -36.35
N GLY A 18 -26.09 -6.84 -35.44
CA GLY A 18 -25.56 -8.17 -35.76
C GLY A 18 -24.51 -8.67 -34.78
N SER A 19 -23.91 -9.81 -35.12
CA SER A 19 -22.85 -10.45 -34.34
C SER A 19 -21.61 -9.56 -34.19
N GLU A 20 -21.28 -8.76 -35.21
CA GLU A 20 -20.14 -7.84 -35.17
C GLU A 20 -20.35 -6.71 -34.16
N LYS A 21 -21.48 -6.01 -34.18
CA LYS A 21 -21.79 -4.97 -33.19
C LYS A 21 -21.79 -5.53 -31.77
N LYS A 22 -22.33 -6.74 -31.58
CA LYS A 22 -22.29 -7.44 -30.28
C LYS A 22 -20.87 -7.74 -29.83
N ARG A 23 -19.98 -8.16 -30.73
CA ARG A 23 -18.56 -8.40 -30.42
C ARG A 23 -17.86 -7.10 -30.03
N LEU A 24 -18.00 -6.05 -30.84
CA LEU A 24 -17.41 -4.73 -30.56
C LEU A 24 -17.91 -4.16 -29.22
N ALA A 25 -19.19 -4.34 -28.89
CA ALA A 25 -19.74 -3.90 -27.60
C ALA A 25 -19.13 -4.65 -26.41
N ARG A 26 -18.92 -5.97 -26.53
CA ARG A 26 -18.23 -6.76 -25.48
C ARG A 26 -16.76 -6.34 -25.33
N ASP A 27 -16.09 -6.09 -26.45
CA ASP A 27 -14.69 -5.65 -26.44
C ASP A 27 -14.57 -4.25 -25.79
N LEU A 28 -15.54 -3.36 -26.04
CA LEU A 28 -15.64 -2.05 -25.40
C LEU A 28 -15.84 -2.19 -23.89
N GLU A 29 -16.83 -2.96 -23.47
CA GLU A 29 -17.12 -3.23 -22.05
C GLU A 29 -15.90 -3.81 -21.30
N ALA A 30 -15.20 -4.76 -21.94
CA ALA A 30 -13.97 -5.33 -21.37
C ALA A 30 -12.85 -4.29 -21.23
N LEU A 31 -12.67 -3.41 -22.23
CA LEU A 31 -11.67 -2.35 -22.15
C LEU A 31 -12.01 -1.29 -21.10
N GLU A 32 -13.28 -0.91 -20.97
CA GLU A 32 -13.76 0.03 -19.94
C GLU A 32 -13.56 -0.54 -18.53
N THR A 33 -13.83 -1.84 -18.35
CA THR A 33 -13.56 -2.56 -17.10
C THR A 33 -12.07 -2.53 -16.77
N HIS A 34 -11.20 -2.91 -17.71
CA HIS A 34 -9.75 -2.90 -17.49
C HIS A 34 -9.21 -1.50 -17.19
N LEU A 35 -9.73 -0.45 -17.85
CA LEU A 35 -9.32 0.92 -17.54
C LEU A 35 -9.69 1.29 -16.11
N THR A 36 -10.91 0.96 -15.68
CA THR A 36 -11.39 1.21 -14.32
C THR A 36 -10.49 0.51 -13.29
N ASP A 37 -10.13 -0.76 -13.54
CA ASP A 37 -9.24 -1.52 -12.67
C ASP A 37 -7.83 -0.90 -12.60
N LEU A 38 -7.27 -0.46 -13.73
CA LEU A 38 -5.96 0.19 -13.78
C LEU A 38 -5.96 1.55 -13.05
N GLU A 39 -7.01 2.34 -13.19
CA GLU A 39 -7.17 3.61 -12.48
C GLU A 39 -7.29 3.39 -10.97
N ALA A 40 -8.04 2.37 -10.55
CA ALA A 40 -8.16 1.97 -9.15
C ALA A 40 -6.80 1.51 -8.59
N PHE A 41 -6.07 0.67 -9.34
CA PHE A 41 -4.73 0.21 -8.95
C PHE A 41 -3.74 1.37 -8.84
N ALA A 42 -3.72 2.28 -9.81
CA ALA A 42 -2.86 3.46 -9.81
C ALA A 42 -3.14 4.38 -8.62
N ARG A 43 -4.42 4.57 -8.25
CA ARG A 43 -4.80 5.32 -7.04
C ARG A 43 -4.26 4.65 -5.78
N THR A 44 -4.46 3.35 -5.62
CA THR A 44 -3.95 2.60 -4.46
C THR A 44 -2.43 2.65 -4.38
N LEU A 45 -1.74 2.58 -5.52
CA LEU A 45 -0.27 2.68 -5.57
C LEU A 45 0.19 4.08 -5.11
N SER A 46 -0.50 5.12 -5.56
CA SER A 46 -0.27 6.49 -5.11
C SER A 46 -0.46 6.61 -3.59
N GLU A 47 -1.56 6.10 -3.04
CA GLU A 47 -1.83 6.13 -1.59
C GLU A 47 -0.76 5.43 -0.74
N VAL A 48 -0.23 4.31 -1.23
CA VAL A 48 0.84 3.57 -0.54
C VAL A 48 2.17 4.31 -0.63
N THR A 49 2.52 4.84 -1.80
CA THR A 49 3.81 5.52 -2.04
C THR A 49 3.86 6.93 -1.48
N SER A 50 2.71 7.60 -1.30
CA SER A 50 2.60 8.94 -0.72
C SER A 50 2.15 8.92 0.74
N ARG A 51 2.09 7.75 1.40
CA ARG A 51 1.62 7.62 2.77
C ARG A 51 2.44 8.48 3.73
N LYS A 52 1.74 9.10 4.69
CA LYS A 52 2.35 9.95 5.70
C LYS A 52 2.63 9.19 6.99
N SER A 53 3.69 9.59 7.71
CA SER A 53 3.92 9.19 9.09
C SER A 53 2.90 9.87 10.02
N SER A 54 2.89 9.48 11.30
CA SER A 54 2.11 10.15 12.35
C SER A 54 2.45 11.63 12.52
N GLU A 55 3.63 12.06 12.08
CA GLU A 55 4.10 13.45 12.11
C GLU A 55 3.70 14.24 10.86
N GLY A 56 3.05 13.59 9.87
CA GLY A 56 2.53 14.23 8.67
C GLY A 56 3.53 14.34 7.51
N GLU A 57 4.75 13.81 7.67
CA GLU A 57 5.76 13.71 6.62
C GLU A 57 5.45 12.57 5.65
N THR A 58 5.65 12.77 4.35
CA THR A 58 5.49 11.70 3.35
C THR A 58 6.67 10.73 3.44
N VAL A 59 6.40 9.51 3.90
CA VAL A 59 7.41 8.46 4.12
C VAL A 59 7.29 7.29 3.14
N GLY A 60 6.08 7.05 2.61
CA GLY A 60 5.80 6.01 1.63
C GLY A 60 6.25 4.60 2.03
N TRP A 61 6.26 3.70 1.05
CA TRP A 61 6.81 2.36 1.21
C TRP A 61 8.28 2.30 0.81
N ARG A 62 9.08 1.64 1.63
CA ARG A 62 10.46 1.24 1.33
C ARG A 62 10.75 -0.06 2.07
N PRO A 63 11.42 -1.05 1.44
CA PRO A 63 11.80 -2.27 2.13
C PRO A 63 12.92 -2.00 3.14
N GLU A 64 12.83 -2.65 4.30
CA GLU A 64 13.82 -2.65 5.38
C GLU A 64 14.44 -4.03 5.53
N LEU A 65 15.77 -4.08 5.57
CA LEU A 65 16.53 -5.34 5.58
C LEU A 65 16.35 -6.12 6.89
N ASP A 66 16.32 -5.39 8.00
CA ASP A 66 16.22 -5.96 9.35
C ASP A 66 14.78 -6.34 9.72
N ASP A 67 13.81 -5.97 8.88
CA ASP A 67 12.41 -6.34 9.04
C ASP A 67 12.08 -7.64 8.27
N GLY A 68 11.25 -8.48 8.88
CA GLY A 68 10.76 -9.69 8.23
C GLY A 68 9.89 -9.39 6.99
N VAL A 69 9.80 -10.37 6.07
CA VAL A 69 9.02 -10.25 4.81
C VAL A 69 7.58 -9.78 5.06
N LEU A 70 6.92 -10.29 6.09
CA LEU A 70 5.55 -9.89 6.44
C LEU A 70 5.44 -8.41 6.83
N LEU A 71 6.43 -7.86 7.55
CA LEU A 71 6.42 -6.43 7.92
C LEU A 71 6.68 -5.56 6.70
N ASN A 72 7.60 -5.98 5.82
CA ASN A 72 7.85 -5.32 4.55
C ASN A 72 6.61 -5.31 3.63
N LEU A 73 5.80 -6.36 3.65
CA LEU A 73 4.57 -6.45 2.87
C LEU A 73 3.39 -5.72 3.51
N ALA A 74 3.43 -5.47 4.83
CA ALA A 74 2.31 -4.91 5.56
C ALA A 74 1.77 -3.61 4.95
N PRO A 75 2.58 -2.59 4.58
CA PRO A 75 2.04 -1.37 3.99
C PRO A 75 1.45 -1.56 2.58
N LEU A 76 1.78 -2.67 1.91
CA LEU A 76 1.29 -3.03 0.58
C LEU A 76 -0.04 -3.80 0.60
N HIS A 77 -0.63 -4.04 1.77
CA HIS A 77 -1.79 -4.93 1.92
C HIS A 77 -3.01 -4.55 1.04
N THR A 78 -3.16 -3.27 0.65
CA THR A 78 -4.22 -2.79 -0.25
C THR A 78 -3.94 -3.07 -1.73
N LEU A 79 -2.68 -3.26 -2.11
CA LEU A 79 -2.24 -3.58 -3.47
C LEU A 79 -2.29 -5.09 -3.78
N MET A 80 -2.49 -5.92 -2.76
CA MET A 80 -2.42 -7.38 -2.86
C MET A 80 -3.77 -8.03 -2.52
N PRO A 81 -4.84 -7.77 -3.29
CA PRO A 81 -6.20 -8.22 -2.93
C PRO A 81 -6.32 -9.74 -2.80
N ALA A 82 -5.58 -10.51 -3.60
CA ALA A 82 -5.55 -11.98 -3.54
C ALA A 82 -4.85 -12.54 -2.29
N TRP A 83 -4.04 -11.74 -1.59
CA TRP A 83 -3.29 -12.15 -0.40
C TRP A 83 -3.23 -11.00 0.63
N SER A 84 -4.39 -10.42 0.93
CA SER A 84 -4.46 -9.21 1.77
C SER A 84 -4.57 -9.51 3.26
N ALA A 85 -4.98 -10.72 3.65
CA ALA A 85 -5.30 -11.04 5.04
C ALA A 85 -4.08 -10.97 5.98
N GLU A 86 -2.99 -11.64 5.63
CA GLU A 86 -1.78 -11.69 6.46
C GLU A 86 -1.02 -10.36 6.47
N PRO A 87 -0.77 -9.68 5.33
CA PRO A 87 -0.19 -8.34 5.34
C PRO A 87 -1.07 -7.31 6.07
N ARG A 88 -2.41 -7.39 5.96
CA ARG A 88 -3.32 -6.53 6.73
C ARG A 88 -3.17 -6.78 8.22
N LYS A 89 -3.13 -8.03 8.67
CA LYS A 89 -2.94 -8.37 10.08
C LYS A 89 -1.60 -7.85 10.62
N ALA A 90 -0.54 -7.95 9.81
CA ALA A 90 0.75 -7.38 10.14
C ALA A 90 0.70 -5.84 10.22
N TRP A 91 -0.03 -5.19 9.29
CA TRP A 91 -0.26 -3.74 9.29
C TRP A 91 -1.02 -3.28 10.53
N ASP A 92 -2.07 -3.99 10.92
CA ASP A 92 -2.85 -3.69 12.13
C ASP A 92 -1.98 -3.82 13.39
N SER A 93 -1.09 -4.81 13.43
CA SER A 93 -0.14 -5.02 14.53
C SER A 93 0.96 -3.95 14.59
N LEU A 94 1.44 -3.49 13.43
CA LEU A 94 2.33 -2.32 13.33
C LEU A 94 1.62 -1.06 13.83
N THR A 95 0.36 -0.87 13.44
CA THR A 95 -0.46 0.27 13.85
C THR A 95 -0.72 0.28 15.35
N SER A 96 -0.86 -0.89 15.99
CA SER A 96 -1.05 -1.01 17.43
C SER A 96 0.24 -0.94 18.26
N GLY A 97 1.42 -0.90 17.63
CA GLY A 97 2.71 -0.83 18.31
C GLY A 97 3.32 -2.18 18.71
N SER A 98 2.73 -3.30 18.28
CA SER A 98 3.25 -4.65 18.61
C SER A 98 4.62 -4.95 17.99
N TYR A 99 5.04 -4.14 17.02
CA TYR A 99 6.30 -4.25 16.29
C TYR A 99 7.15 -2.97 16.39
N ASP A 100 7.09 -2.24 17.51
CA ASP A 100 7.86 -1.00 17.67
C ASP A 100 9.39 -1.19 17.62
N TRP A 101 9.90 -2.43 17.69
CA TRP A 101 11.30 -2.74 17.36
C TRP A 101 11.64 -2.62 15.87
N SER A 102 10.65 -2.66 14.97
CA SER A 102 10.86 -2.71 13.51
C SER A 102 11.13 -1.33 12.92
N HIS A 103 11.95 -1.28 11.87
CA HIS A 103 12.23 -0.03 11.16
C HIS A 103 10.99 0.47 10.40
N THR A 104 10.12 -0.43 9.95
CA THR A 104 8.81 -0.09 9.38
C THR A 104 7.95 0.66 10.41
N ALA A 105 7.91 0.24 11.68
CA ALA A 105 7.18 0.98 12.70
C ALA A 105 7.76 2.39 12.89
N MET A 106 9.09 2.51 12.99
CA MET A 106 9.77 3.81 13.13
C MET A 106 9.45 4.75 11.96
N ARG A 107 9.40 4.23 10.73
CA ARG A 107 9.04 5.02 9.54
C ARG A 107 7.65 5.65 9.63
N TYR A 108 6.66 4.89 10.11
CA TYR A 108 5.26 5.34 10.11
C TYR A 108 4.83 6.01 11.41
N TRP A 109 5.44 5.67 12.55
CA TRP A 109 5.11 6.20 13.88
C TRP A 109 6.36 6.57 14.69
N PRO A 110 7.21 7.49 14.20
CA PRO A 110 8.50 7.82 14.81
C PRO A 110 8.39 8.27 16.27
N GLU A 111 7.48 9.19 16.60
CA GLU A 111 7.24 9.66 17.97
C GLU A 111 6.91 8.51 18.94
N ARG A 112 5.95 7.65 18.56
CA ARG A 112 5.54 6.49 19.39
C ARG A 112 6.72 5.54 19.62
N VAL A 113 7.44 5.21 18.57
CA VAL A 113 8.56 4.26 18.64
C VAL A 113 9.70 4.83 19.48
N THR A 114 10.00 6.12 19.35
CA THR A 114 11.00 6.82 20.16
C THR A 114 10.63 6.76 21.64
N GLU A 115 9.37 7.03 22.00
CA GLU A 115 8.88 6.89 23.38
C GLU A 115 8.95 5.43 23.88
N ALA A 116 8.66 4.45 23.03
CA ALA A 116 8.80 3.04 23.37
C ALA A 116 10.27 2.65 23.64
N CYS A 117 11.23 3.25 22.92
CA CYS A 117 12.66 3.03 23.15
C CYS A 117 13.12 3.47 24.54
N ARG A 118 12.56 4.54 25.10
CA ARG A 118 12.89 5.02 26.46
C ARG A 118 12.62 3.96 27.53
N ASN A 119 11.61 3.14 27.30
CA ASN A 119 11.11 2.15 28.25
C ASN A 119 11.52 0.70 27.90
N ASN A 120 12.03 0.46 26.68
CA ASN A 120 12.43 -0.88 26.21
C ASN A 120 13.82 -0.87 25.60
N LYS A 121 14.78 -1.46 26.34
CA LYS A 121 16.19 -1.53 25.93
C LYS A 121 16.39 -2.21 24.58
N SER A 122 15.63 -3.27 24.29
CA SER A 122 15.77 -3.99 23.01
C SER A 122 15.32 -3.14 21.84
N TYR A 123 14.27 -2.31 22.02
CA TYR A 123 13.81 -1.39 20.99
C TYR A 123 14.84 -0.27 20.78
N ALA A 124 15.36 0.28 21.88
CA ALA A 124 16.42 1.29 21.82
C ALA A 124 17.66 0.78 21.08
N ILE A 125 18.07 -0.47 21.30
CA ILE A 125 19.20 -1.07 20.56
C ILE A 125 18.86 -1.23 19.07
N ALA A 126 17.67 -1.73 18.73
CA ALA A 126 17.25 -1.92 17.33
C ALA A 126 17.29 -0.60 16.53
N HIS A 127 16.90 0.50 17.17
CA HIS A 127 16.87 1.84 16.54
C HIS A 127 18.14 2.66 16.74
N GLY A 128 19.15 2.15 17.45
CA GLY A 128 20.37 2.92 17.77
C GLY A 128 20.15 4.07 18.76
N LEU A 129 19.06 4.04 19.53
CA LEU A 129 18.65 5.06 20.50
C LEU A 129 18.97 4.64 21.95
N LEU A 130 20.05 3.88 22.16
CA LEU A 130 20.41 3.38 23.50
C LEU A 130 20.66 4.52 24.52
N GLU A 131 21.10 5.69 24.06
CA GLU A 131 21.28 6.88 24.89
C GLU A 131 19.96 7.45 25.43
N GLU A 132 18.84 7.20 24.74
CA GLU A 132 17.51 7.62 25.17
C GLU A 132 16.84 6.62 26.12
N TYR A 133 17.41 5.40 26.26
CA TYR A 133 16.86 4.39 27.16
C TYR A 133 17.04 4.83 28.62
N ALA A 134 15.91 5.15 29.28
CA ALA A 134 15.91 5.69 30.63
C ALA A 134 16.22 4.65 31.71
N GLY A 135 16.18 3.34 31.39
CA GLY A 135 16.53 2.27 32.32
C GLY A 135 15.48 2.02 33.41
N GLY A 136 15.17 0.74 33.65
CA GLY A 136 14.48 0.32 34.87
C GLY A 136 15.38 0.57 36.08
N SER A 137 14.86 1.33 37.05
CA SER A 137 15.41 1.46 38.41
C SER A 137 15.59 0.10 39.09
#